data_AF-A0A1I0Q8W7-F1
#
_entry.id   AF-A0A1I0Q8W7-F1
#
_cell.length_a   1.000
_cell.length_b   1.000
_cell.length_c   1.000
_cell.angle_alpha   90.00
_cell.angle_beta   90.00
_cell.angle_gamma   90.00
#
_symmetry.space_group_name_H-M   'P 1'
#
loop_
_entity.id
_entity.type
_entity.pdbx_description
1 polymer ?
#
loop_
_entity_poly.entity_id
_entity_poly.type
_entity_poly.pdbx_seq_one_letter_code
_entity_poly.pdbx_strand_id
1 'polypeptide(L)'
;MAFKYDIRFPIGNVAKLGIDMPRYNRSFDLSLHDVDLIEEALRARGRELSNMRLALSDQNPAHFESIRVIEQDQRENEELLGRLHHQKIFYRPQANVYVGG
;
A
#
# COMPACT_ATOMS: atom_id res chain seq x y z
N MET A 1 50.96 -13.70 -3.63
CA MET A 1 49.81 -12.82 -3.36
C MET A 1 48.71 -13.10 -4.40
N ALA A 2 47.45 -12.99 -3.96
CA ALA A 2 46.18 -13.17 -4.67
C ALA A 2 45.73 -14.62 -4.98
N PHE A 3 44.99 -15.22 -4.03
CA PHE A 3 44.04 -16.30 -4.32
C PHE A 3 42.66 -15.66 -4.60
N LYS A 4 42.19 -15.78 -5.85
CA LYS A 4 40.83 -15.40 -6.23
C LYS A 4 39.88 -16.51 -5.74
N TYR A 5 39.00 -16.20 -4.78
CA TYR A 5 37.88 -17.07 -4.44
C TYR A 5 36.73 -16.78 -5.39
N ASP A 6 36.49 -17.71 -6.31
CA ASP A 6 35.39 -17.71 -7.25
C ASP A 6 34.12 -18.19 -6.52
N ILE A 7 33.21 -17.26 -6.22
CA ILE A 7 31.98 -17.53 -5.47
C ILE A 7 30.87 -17.97 -6.42
N ARG A 8 31.07 -19.10 -7.09
CA ARG A 8 29.98 -19.81 -7.79
C ARG A 8 29.26 -20.69 -6.77
N PHE A 9 28.26 -20.14 -6.09
CA PHE A 9 27.31 -20.93 -5.32
C PHE A 9 26.48 -21.80 -6.27
N PRO A 10 26.58 -23.13 -6.21
CA PRO A 10 25.69 -23.99 -6.98
C PRO A 10 24.27 -23.80 -6.45
N ILE A 11 23.33 -23.52 -7.35
CA ILE A 11 21.89 -23.37 -7.10
C ILE A 11 21.31 -24.78 -6.83
N GLY A 12 21.80 -25.42 -5.77
CA GLY A 12 21.41 -26.75 -5.33
C GLY A 12 20.55 -26.63 -4.10
N ASN A 13 19.23 -26.59 -4.33
CA ASN A 13 18.17 -26.95 -3.38
C ASN A 13 18.45 -26.63 -1.89
N VAL A 14 18.34 -25.34 -1.54
CA VAL A 14 18.48 -24.78 -0.19
C VAL A 14 17.51 -25.36 0.87
N ALA A 15 16.53 -26.17 0.44
CA ALA A 15 15.57 -26.81 1.34
C ALA A 15 16.18 -27.86 2.29
N LYS A 16 17.41 -28.34 2.04
CA LYS A 16 18.06 -29.38 2.87
C LYS A 16 18.85 -28.86 4.08
N LEU A 17 19.05 -27.54 4.24
CA LEU A 17 19.91 -26.98 5.28
C LEU A 17 19.17 -26.49 6.54
N GLY A 18 17.84 -26.62 6.63
CA GLY A 18 17.09 -26.25 7.85
C GLY A 18 17.16 -24.76 8.21
N ILE A 19 17.72 -23.92 7.36
CA ILE A 19 17.69 -22.46 7.49
C ILE A 19 16.35 -22.02 6.89
N ASP A 20 15.31 -22.05 7.72
CA ASP A 20 14.01 -21.49 7.36
C ASP A 20 14.21 -19.98 7.17
N MET A 21 14.24 -19.53 5.91
CA MET A 21 14.30 -18.10 5.63
C MET A 21 13.05 -17.46 6.24
N PRO A 22 13.18 -16.36 7.00
CA PRO A 22 12.02 -15.70 7.60
C PRO A 22 11.04 -15.34 6.50
N ARG A 23 9.95 -16.11 6.42
CA ARG A 23 8.88 -15.92 5.45
C ARG A 23 7.85 -15.03 6.09
N TYR A 24 7.54 -13.92 5.44
CA TYR A 24 6.46 -13.05 5.89
C TYR A 24 5.13 -13.79 5.89
N ASN A 25 4.40 -13.67 7.00
CA ASN A 25 3.04 -14.16 7.06
C ASN A 25 2.17 -13.38 6.06
N ARG A 26 1.46 -14.11 5.21
CA ARG A 26 0.55 -13.53 4.20
C ARG A 26 -0.90 -13.54 4.67
N SER A 27 -1.17 -14.19 5.80
CA SER A 27 -2.49 -14.29 6.41
C SER A 27 -2.53 -13.34 7.61
N PHE A 28 -3.31 -12.27 7.47
CA PHE A 28 -3.55 -11.31 8.54
C PHE A 28 -4.92 -11.62 9.13
N ASP A 29 -4.98 -11.76 10.45
CA ASP A 29 -6.23 -11.82 11.19
C ASP A 29 -6.61 -10.39 11.57
N LEU A 30 -7.58 -9.83 10.86
CA LEU A 30 -8.06 -8.46 11.07
C LEU A 30 -9.54 -8.51 11.41
N SER A 31 -9.92 -7.88 12.51
CA SER A 31 -11.32 -7.69 12.82
C SER A 31 -11.92 -6.59 11.94
N LEU A 32 -13.26 -6.55 11.85
CA LEU A 32 -13.96 -5.47 11.15
C LEU A 32 -13.58 -4.08 11.72
N HIS A 33 -13.37 -4.00 13.04
CA HIS A 33 -12.95 -2.77 13.69
C HIS A 33 -11.54 -2.33 13.26
N ASP A 34 -10.61 -3.27 13.12
CA ASP A 34 -9.24 -2.98 12.66
C ASP A 34 -9.26 -2.47 11.22
N VAL A 35 -10.10 -3.07 10.36
CA VAL A 35 -10.27 -2.62 8.98
C VAL A 35 -10.85 -1.20 8.92
N ASP A 36 -11.87 -0.90 9.73
CA ASP A 36 -12.46 0.44 9.78
C ASP A 36 -11.46 1.48 10.33
N LEU A 37 -10.63 1.12 11.31
CA LEU A 37 -9.56 1.97 11.81
C LEU A 37 -8.51 2.25 10.73
N ILE A 38 -8.10 1.23 9.97
CA ILE A 38 -7.18 1.37 8.83
C ILE A 38 -7.79 2.28 7.77
N GLU A 39 -9.06 2.11 7.42
CA GLU A 39 -9.74 2.98 6.46
C GLU A 39 -9.77 4.45 6.92
N GLU A 40 -10.08 4.71 8.20
CA GLU A 40 -10.10 6.08 8.70
C GLU A 40 -8.69 6.70 8.72
N ALA A 41 -7.66 5.92 9.07
CA ALA A 41 -6.27 6.36 8.99
C ALA A 41 -5.86 6.70 7.55
N LEU A 42 -6.26 5.87 6.58
CA LEU A 42 -6.00 6.11 5.15
C LEU A 42 -6.73 7.36 4.64
N ARG A 43 -7.99 7.57 5.05
CA ARG A 43 -8.74 8.80 4.73
C ARG A 43 -8.08 10.02 5.36
N ALA A 44 -7.62 9.94 6.61
CA ALA A 44 -6.88 11.02 7.27
C ALA A 44 -5.60 11.36 6.52
N ARG A 45 -4.82 10.33 6.14
CA ARG A 45 -3.62 10.50 5.33
C ARG A 45 -3.91 11.13 3.96
N GLY A 46 -5.02 10.76 3.32
CA GLY A 46 -5.45 11.38 2.06
C GLY A 46 -5.73 12.88 2.22
N ARG A 47 -6.38 13.28 3.31
CA ARG A 47 -6.62 14.71 3.63
C ARG A 47 -5.30 15.47 3.84
N GLU A 48 -4.33 14.86 4.53
CA GLU A 48 -3.00 15.44 4.72
C GLU A 48 -2.26 15.64 3.40
N LEU A 49 -2.26 14.63 2.53
CA LEU A 49 -1.63 14.69 1.21
C LEU A 49 -2.25 15.77 0.33
N SER A 50 -3.58 15.90 0.35
CA SER A 50 -4.28 16.98 -0.36
C SER A 50 -3.89 18.36 0.17
N ASN A 51 -3.78 18.54 1.48
CA ASN A 51 -3.32 19.80 2.07
C ASN A 51 -1.87 20.12 1.71
N MET A 52 -0.97 19.13 1.73
CA MET A 52 0.42 19.30 1.30
C MET A 52 0.50 19.68 -0.18
N ARG A 53 -0.31 19.06 -1.04
CA ARG A 53 -0.37 19.37 -2.47
C ARG A 53 -0.83 20.80 -2.73
N LEU A 54 -1.82 21.29 -1.97
CA LEU A 54 -2.31 22.67 -2.03
C LEU A 54 -1.26 23.68 -1.53
N ALA A 55 -0.51 23.34 -0.48
CA ALA A 55 0.56 24.19 0.03
C ALA A 55 1.71 24.40 -0.97
N LEU A 56 1.95 23.42 -1.85
CA LEU A 56 2.97 23.47 -2.91
C LEU A 56 2.45 24.02 -4.24
N SER A 57 1.32 24.75 -4.23
CA SER A 57 0.64 25.23 -5.44
C SER A 57 1.37 26.33 -6.22
N ASP A 58 2.43 26.93 -5.66
CA ASP A 58 3.32 27.79 -6.42
C ASP A 58 4.04 26.97 -7.49
N GLN A 59 4.01 27.44 -8.75
CA GLN A 59 4.73 26.84 -9.89
C GLN A 59 6.25 27.06 -9.78
N ASN A 60 6.81 26.91 -8.58
CA ASN A 60 8.22 26.93 -8.33
C ASN A 60 8.83 25.61 -8.81
N PRO A 61 9.81 25.64 -9.73
CA PRO A 61 10.47 24.43 -10.21
C PRO A 61 11.08 23.55 -9.11
N ALA A 62 11.41 24.13 -7.95
CA ALA A 62 11.91 23.39 -6.80
C ALA A 62 10.88 22.44 -6.18
N HIS A 63 9.58 22.63 -6.43
CA HIS A 63 8.51 21.82 -5.84
C HIS A 63 8.06 20.66 -6.74
N PHE A 64 8.51 20.58 -8.00
CA PHE A 64 8.05 19.54 -8.93
C PHE A 64 8.25 18.12 -8.41
N GLU A 65 9.41 17.82 -7.82
CA GLU A 65 9.65 16.47 -7.32
C GLU A 65 8.81 16.15 -6.08
N SER A 66 8.63 17.12 -5.17
CA SER A 66 7.75 16.97 -4.01
C SER A 66 6.29 16.77 -4.42
N ILE A 67 5.84 17.50 -5.43
CA ILE A 67 4.51 17.34 -6.05
C ILE A 67 4.34 15.92 -6.60
N ARG A 68 5.33 15.42 -7.37
CA ARG A 68 5.28 14.06 -7.94
C ARG A 68 5.19 12.98 -6.86
N VAL A 69 5.97 13.11 -5.78
CA VAL A 69 5.92 12.17 -4.65
C VAL A 69 4.55 12.20 -3.97
N ILE A 70 3.99 13.39 -3.71
CA ILE A 70 2.66 13.51 -3.08
C ILE A 70 1.57 12.91 -3.96
N GLU A 71 1.59 13.17 -5.26
CA GLU A 71 0.60 12.62 -6.20
C GLU A 71 0.71 11.09 -6.31
N GLN A 72 1.92 10.54 -6.24
CA GLN A 72 2.14 9.10 -6.20
C GLN A 72 1.59 8.50 -4.90
N ASP A 73 1.90 9.09 -3.74
CA ASP A 73 1.39 8.66 -2.44
C ASP A 73 -0.16 8.74 -2.37
N GLN A 74 -0.76 9.77 -2.97
CA GLN A 74 -2.21 9.91 -3.08
C GLN A 74 -2.81 8.73 -3.86
N ARG A 75 -2.24 8.41 -5.02
CA ARG A 75 -2.71 7.31 -5.86
C ARG A 75 -2.62 5.98 -5.12
N GLU A 76 -1.50 5.69 -4.49
CA GLU A 76 -1.30 4.42 -3.76
C GLU A 76 -2.28 4.29 -2.57
N ASN A 77 -2.55 5.39 -1.88
CA ASN A 77 -3.54 5.45 -0.81
C ASN A 77 -4.97 5.19 -1.32
N GLU A 78 -5.38 5.88 -2.38
CA GLU A 78 -6.69 5.67 -3.02
C GLU A 78 -6.88 4.24 -3.55
N GLU A 79 -5.84 3.67 -4.16
CA GLU A 79 -5.86 2.27 -4.61
C GLU A 79 -6.03 1.30 -3.45
N LEU A 80 -5.37 1.52 -2.31
CA LEU A 80 -5.53 0.68 -1.12
C LEU A 80 -6.94 0.82 -0.53
N LEU A 81 -7.47 2.04 -0.42
CA LEU A 81 -8.85 2.28 0.01
C LEU A 81 -9.85 1.56 -0.90
N GLY A 82 -9.64 1.60 -2.22
CA GLY A 82 -10.47 0.86 -3.19
C GLY A 82 -10.42 -0.66 -2.96
N ARG A 83 -9.24 -1.23 -2.72
CA ARG A 83 -9.08 -2.66 -2.40
C ARG A 83 -9.75 -3.07 -1.10
N LEU A 84 -9.72 -2.21 -0.06
CA LEU A 84 -10.43 -2.46 1.20
C LEU A 84 -11.95 -2.35 0.99
N HIS A 85 -12.39 -1.32 0.27
CA HIS A 85 -13.80 -1.10 -0.04
C HIS A 85 -14.42 -2.27 -0.83
N HIS A 86 -13.69 -2.85 -1.79
CA HIS A 86 -14.15 -4.02 -2.56
C HIS A 86 -14.39 -5.28 -1.73
N GLN A 87 -13.83 -5.37 -0.51
CA GLN A 87 -14.09 -6.50 0.38
C GLN A 87 -15.40 -6.36 1.16
N LYS A 88 -16.03 -5.17 1.17
CA LYS A 88 -17.27 -4.92 1.91
C LYS A 88 -18.48 -5.45 1.14
N ILE A 89 -19.39 -6.12 1.85
CA ILE A 89 -20.70 -6.51 1.34
C ILE A 89 -21.67 -5.34 1.54
N PHE A 90 -21.99 -4.63 0.46
CA PHE A 90 -22.92 -3.51 0.51
C PHE A 90 -24.36 -4.00 0.41
N TYR A 91 -25.22 -3.51 1.31
CA TYR A 91 -26.66 -3.72 1.19
C TYR A 91 -27.18 -3.10 -0.11
N ARG A 92 -27.88 -3.89 -0.93
CA ARG A 92 -28.62 -3.42 -2.09
C ARG A 92 -30.09 -3.79 -1.93
N PRO A 93 -31.01 -2.81 -1.80
CA PRO A 93 -32.44 -3.10 -1.75
C PRO A 93 -32.90 -3.69 -3.08
N GLN A 94 -33.55 -4.86 -3.06
CA GLN A 94 -34.01 -5.54 -4.27
C GLN A 94 -35.32 -4.96 -4.84
N ALA A 95 -36.10 -4.25 -4.02
CA ALA A 95 -37.46 -3.81 -4.38
C ALA A 95 -37.56 -2.34 -4.83
N ASN A 96 -36.54 -1.50 -4.55
CA ASN A 96 -36.57 -0.08 -4.83
C ASN A 96 -35.34 0.36 -5.64
N VAL A 97 -35.47 1.46 -6.39
CA VAL A 97 -34.36 2.09 -7.12
C VAL A 97 -33.28 2.51 -6.12
N TYR A 98 -32.07 1.98 -6.30
CA TYR A 98 -30.89 2.37 -5.54
C TYR A 98 -30.43 3.76 -6.00
N VAL A 99 -30.46 4.75 -5.10
CA VAL A 99 -29.84 6.06 -5.30
C VAL A 99 -28.58 6.10 -4.44
N GLY A 100 -27.42 5.89 -5.06
CA GLY A 100 -26.11 6.02 -4.40
C GLY A 100 -25.50 7.39 -4.69
N GLY A 101 -25.01 8.05 -3.65
CA GLY A 101 -24.15 9.24 -3.73
C GLY A 101 -22.69 8.88 -3.54
#